data_AF-R8ATF5-F1
#
_entry.id   AF-R8ATF5-F1
#
_cell.length_a   1.000
_cell.length_b   1.000
_cell.length_c   1.000
_cell.angle_alpha   90.00
_cell.angle_beta   90.00
_cell.angle_gamma   90.00
#
_symmetry.space_group_name_H-M   'P 1'
#
loop_
_entity.id
_entity.type
_entity.pdbx_description
1 polymer ?
#
loop_
_entity_poly.entity_id
_entity_poly.type
_entity_poly.pdbx_seq_one_letter_code
_entity_poly.pdbx_strand_id
1 'polypeptide(L)'
;MRILGIETSCDETGVAIYDDNAGLLANQLYSQIKLHADYGGVVPELASRDHVKKTVPLIQAALKEAGLTPSDIDGVAYTAGPGLVGALLVGATVGRSLAMAWGLPAVAVHHM
;
A
#
# COMPACT_ATOMS: atom_id res chain seq x y z
N MET A 1 -7.49 -16.81 -5.48
CA MET A 1 -6.30 -15.96 -5.58
C MET A 1 -6.35 -14.87 -4.52
N ARG A 2 -5.21 -14.59 -3.87
CA ARG A 2 -5.05 -13.56 -2.83
C ARG A 2 -4.10 -12.47 -3.30
N ILE A 3 -4.60 -11.25 -3.38
CA ILE A 3 -3.83 -10.10 -3.85
C ILE A 3 -3.57 -9.14 -2.68
N LEU A 4 -2.29 -8.81 -2.47
CA LEU A 4 -1.87 -7.72 -1.58
C LEU A 4 -1.92 -6.40 -2.34
N GLY A 5 -2.83 -5.50 -1.97
CA GLY A 5 -2.94 -4.15 -2.53
C GLY A 5 -2.22 -3.10 -1.69
N ILE A 6 -1.52 -2.16 -2.34
CA ILE A 6 -0.79 -1.05 -1.71
C ILE A 6 -1.23 0.28 -2.34
N GLU A 7 -1.68 1.21 -1.51
CA GLU A 7 -2.18 2.53 -1.91
C GLU A 7 -1.41 3.64 -1.17
N THR A 8 -0.74 4.51 -1.94
CA THR A 8 0.07 5.64 -1.43
C THR A 8 0.01 6.85 -2.38
N SER A 9 -1.11 7.12 -3.03
CA SER A 9 -1.23 8.17 -4.04
C SER A 9 -1.20 9.60 -3.48
N CYS A 10 -1.65 9.81 -2.24
CA CYS A 10 -1.78 11.13 -1.62
C CYS A 10 -1.30 11.15 -0.16
N ASP A 11 -2.21 11.12 0.82
CA ASP A 11 -1.89 11.25 2.25
C ASP A 11 -2.44 10.11 3.13
N GLU A 12 -3.00 9.07 2.49
CA GLU A 12 -3.35 7.79 3.11
C GLU A 12 -2.38 6.69 2.69
N THR A 13 -1.86 5.94 3.66
CA THR A 13 -1.21 4.64 3.40
C THR A 13 -2.23 3.55 3.63
N GLY A 14 -2.69 2.93 2.54
CA GLY A 14 -3.61 1.80 2.56
C GLY A 14 -2.90 0.50 2.19
N VAL A 15 -3.19 -0.57 2.93
CA VAL A 15 -2.77 -1.93 2.56
C VAL A 15 -3.93 -2.89 2.79
N ALA A 16 -4.29 -3.67 1.78
CA ALA A 16 -5.38 -4.63 1.88
C ALA A 16 -4.99 -5.99 1.30
N ILE A 17 -5.65 -7.04 1.76
CA ILE A 17 -5.56 -8.38 1.15
C ILE A 17 -6.97 -8.78 0.72
N TYR A 18 -7.13 -9.04 -0.58
CA TYR A 18 -8.40 -9.49 -1.16
C TYR A 18 -8.25 -10.90 -1.71
N ASP A 19 -9.19 -11.77 -1.35
CA ASP A 19 -9.34 -13.14 -1.84
C ASP A 19 -10.58 -13.19 -2.75
N ASP A 20 -10.44 -13.75 -3.95
CA ASP A 20 -11.52 -13.87 -4.93
C ASP A 20 -12.71 -14.74 -4.49
N ASN A 21 -12.52 -15.63 -3.51
CA ASN A 21 -13.57 -16.49 -2.96
C ASN A 21 -14.08 -16.00 -1.60
N ALA A 22 -13.18 -15.54 -0.74
CA ALA A 22 -13.51 -15.13 0.64
C ALA A 22 -13.74 -13.61 0.79
N GLY A 23 -13.46 -12.81 -0.25
CA GLY A 23 -13.59 -11.36 -0.22
C GLY A 23 -12.43 -10.68 0.51
N LEU A 24 -12.73 -9.59 1.21
CA LEU A 24 -11.71 -8.79 1.91
C LEU A 24 -11.24 -9.50 3.19
N LEU A 25 -9.95 -9.86 3.25
CA LEU A 25 -9.35 -10.57 4.38
C LEU A 25 -8.66 -9.65 5.38
N ALA A 26 -8.09 -8.53 4.91
CA ALA A 26 -7.45 -7.53 5.75
C ALA A 26 -7.55 -6.15 5.10
N ASN A 27 -7.65 -5.10 5.92
CA ASN A 27 -7.67 -3.72 5.46
C ASN A 27 -7.05 -2.79 6.51
N GLN A 28 -5.84 -2.36 6.24
CA GLN A 28 -5.03 -1.49 7.09
C GLN A 28 -4.97 -0.09 6.48
N LEU A 29 -5.18 0.92 7.32
CA LEU A 29 -5.21 2.32 6.88
C LEU A 29 -4.51 3.22 7.89
N TYR A 30 -3.64 4.08 7.39
CA TYR A 30 -3.11 5.21 8.14
C TYR A 30 -3.32 6.51 7.35
N SER A 31 -4.06 7.45 7.95
CA SER A 31 -4.28 8.78 7.37
C SER A 31 -3.36 9.82 8.00
N GLN A 32 -2.79 10.67 7.16
CA GLN A 32 -1.89 11.76 7.55
C GLN A 32 -2.63 13.09 7.76
N ILE A 33 -3.97 13.13 7.78
CA ILE A 33 -4.74 14.38 7.96
C ILE A 33 -4.21 15.24 9.13
N LYS A 34 -3.90 14.61 10.29
CA LYS A 34 -3.36 15.33 11.45
C LYS A 34 -1.98 15.97 11.19
N LEU A 35 -1.15 15.36 10.34
CA LEU A 35 0.15 15.87 9.97
C LEU A 35 0.04 17.10 9.06
N HIS A 36 -0.94 17.10 8.16
CA HIS A 36 -1.12 18.17 7.16
C HIS A 36 -2.02 19.32 7.64
N ALA A 37 -2.78 19.10 8.73
CA ALA A 37 -3.70 20.09 9.29
C ALA A 37 -3.05 21.45 9.60
N ASP A 38 -1.81 21.43 10.12
CA ASP A 38 -1.06 22.65 10.48
C ASP A 38 -0.67 23.50 9.25
N TYR A 39 -0.75 22.93 8.05
CA TYR A 39 -0.31 23.56 6.79
C TYR A 39 -1.47 23.94 5.87
N GLY A 40 -2.72 23.57 6.22
CA GLY A 40 -3.91 23.88 5.41
C GLY A 40 -4.02 23.10 4.09
N GLY A 41 -3.21 22.07 3.91
CA GLY A 41 -3.19 21.23 2.71
C GLY A 41 -2.08 20.19 2.77
N VAL A 42 -2.15 19.19 1.89
CA VAL A 42 -1.15 18.11 1.83
C VAL A 42 0.21 18.68 1.44
N VAL A 43 1.21 18.46 2.28
CA VAL A 43 2.61 18.81 2.01
C VAL A 43 3.31 17.59 1.38
N PRO A 44 3.64 17.60 0.07
CA PRO A 44 4.06 16.38 -0.64
C PRO A 44 5.30 15.67 -0.07
N GLU A 45 6.27 16.44 0.42
CA GLU A 45 7.48 15.88 1.04
C GLU A 45 7.17 15.18 2.38
N LEU A 46 6.31 15.77 3.21
CA LEU A 46 5.90 15.16 4.47
C LEU A 46 5.10 13.89 4.21
N ALA A 47 4.25 13.90 3.20
CA ALA A 47 3.46 12.73 2.82
C ALA A 47 4.35 11.56 2.37
N SER A 48 5.30 11.84 1.48
CA SER A 48 6.27 10.85 1.00
C SER A 48 7.05 10.23 2.16
N ARG A 49 7.53 11.05 3.11
CA ARG A 49 8.26 10.57 4.30
C ARG A 49 7.41 9.67 5.19
N ASP A 50 6.14 9.99 5.37
CA ASP A 50 5.30 9.19 6.25
C ASP A 50 4.89 7.86 5.60
N HIS A 51 4.63 7.82 4.29
CA HIS A 51 4.45 6.55 3.57
C HIS A 51 5.63 5.60 3.79
N VAL A 52 6.89 6.09 3.77
CA VAL A 52 8.07 5.24 4.03
C VAL A 52 8.00 4.59 5.41
N LYS A 53 7.56 5.34 6.43
CA LYS A 53 7.43 4.82 7.81
C LYS A 53 6.28 3.82 7.96
N LYS A 54 5.23 3.93 7.15
CA LYS A 54 3.97 3.21 7.37
C LYS A 54 3.79 2.00 6.46
N THR A 55 4.28 2.05 5.23
CA THR A 55 3.96 1.03 4.21
C THR A 55 4.35 -0.38 4.66
N VAL A 56 5.61 -0.61 5.08
CA VAL A 56 6.07 -1.94 5.51
C VAL A 56 5.37 -2.42 6.79
N PRO A 57 5.24 -1.60 7.86
CA PRO A 57 4.46 -2.00 9.03
C PRO A 57 3.01 -2.37 8.73
N LEU A 58 2.34 -1.66 7.81
CA LEU A 58 0.97 -1.97 7.44
C LEU A 58 0.85 -3.25 6.61
N ILE A 59 1.83 -3.57 5.75
CA ILE A 59 1.91 -4.88 5.08
C ILE A 59 2.03 -6.02 6.11
N GLN A 60 2.90 -5.85 7.11
CA GLN A 60 3.06 -6.84 8.19
C GLN A 60 1.77 -6.98 9.01
N ALA A 61 1.09 -5.87 9.30
CA ALA A 61 -0.18 -5.87 10.01
C ALA A 61 -1.29 -6.55 9.20
N ALA A 62 -1.38 -6.31 7.88
CA ALA A 62 -2.38 -6.91 7.01
C ALA A 62 -2.22 -8.44 6.90
N LEU A 63 -0.98 -8.92 6.73
CA LEU A 63 -0.69 -10.36 6.76
C LEU A 63 -1.10 -10.99 8.10
N LYS A 64 -0.78 -10.31 9.21
CA LYS A 64 -1.15 -10.77 10.55
C LYS A 64 -2.67 -10.78 10.77
N GLU A 65 -3.38 -9.74 10.34
CA GLU A 65 -4.85 -9.64 10.42
C GLU A 65 -5.53 -10.78 9.64
N ALA A 66 -5.06 -11.05 8.43
CA ALA A 66 -5.58 -12.13 7.59
C ALA A 66 -5.14 -13.54 8.06
N GLY A 67 -4.21 -13.64 9.03
CA GLY A 67 -3.63 -14.91 9.45
C GLY A 67 -2.82 -15.60 8.36
N LEU A 68 -2.22 -14.82 7.45
CA LEU A 68 -1.49 -15.30 6.28
C LEU A 68 0.02 -15.09 6.41
N THR A 69 0.74 -15.83 5.60
CA THR A 69 2.18 -15.70 5.40
C THR A 69 2.47 -15.22 3.96
N PRO A 70 3.69 -14.75 3.66
CA PRO A 70 4.07 -14.36 2.30
C PRO A 70 3.80 -15.44 1.24
N SER A 71 3.87 -16.72 1.59
CA SER A 71 3.62 -17.84 0.66
C SER A 71 2.14 -18.03 0.30
N ASP A 72 1.22 -17.38 1.00
CA ASP A 72 -0.21 -17.46 0.73
C ASP A 72 -0.72 -16.39 -0.25
N ILE A 73 0.17 -15.47 -0.68
CA ILE A 73 -0.12 -14.37 -1.59
C ILE A 73 0.20 -14.78 -3.02
N ASP A 74 -0.71 -14.49 -3.95
CA ASP A 74 -0.59 -14.87 -5.36
C ASP A 74 -0.14 -13.69 -6.26
N GLY A 75 -0.20 -12.46 -5.75
CA GLY A 75 0.21 -11.27 -6.48
C GLY A 75 0.24 -10.01 -5.62
N VAL A 76 1.00 -9.02 -6.07
CA VAL A 76 1.07 -7.69 -5.42
C VAL A 76 0.56 -6.63 -6.38
N ALA A 77 -0.45 -5.89 -5.96
CA ALA A 77 -0.97 -4.73 -6.68
C ALA A 77 -0.53 -3.45 -5.96
N TYR A 78 -0.17 -2.42 -6.73
CA TYR A 78 0.18 -1.12 -6.18
C TYR A 78 -0.32 0.00 -7.09
N THR A 79 -0.72 1.11 -6.47
CA THR A 79 -1.16 2.30 -7.21
C THR A 79 0.00 2.93 -7.96
N ALA A 80 -0.14 3.05 -9.28
CA ALA A 80 0.86 3.64 -10.17
C ALA A 80 0.51 5.07 -10.59
N GLY A 81 -0.73 5.50 -10.34
CA GLY A 81 -1.21 6.86 -10.57
C GLY A 81 -2.69 6.91 -10.94
N PRO A 82 -3.28 8.12 -11.08
CA PRO A 82 -2.67 9.42 -10.79
C PRO A 82 -2.39 9.63 -9.30
N GLY A 83 -1.60 10.65 -8.96
CA GLY A 83 -1.23 10.97 -7.57
C GLY A 83 0.03 11.81 -7.45
N LEU A 84 0.48 12.04 -6.22
CA LEU A 84 1.71 12.76 -5.90
C LEU A 84 2.92 11.87 -6.20
N VAL A 85 3.81 12.30 -7.09
CA VAL A 85 4.93 11.47 -7.58
C VAL A 85 5.81 10.90 -6.45
N GLY A 86 6.10 11.69 -5.41
CA GLY A 86 6.89 11.24 -4.27
C GLY A 86 6.18 10.16 -3.45
N ALA A 87 4.88 10.32 -3.25
CA ALA A 87 4.04 9.36 -2.52
C ALA A 87 3.85 8.06 -3.31
N LEU A 88 3.53 8.16 -4.61
CA LEU A 88 3.37 7.02 -5.53
C LEU A 88 4.64 6.15 -5.57
N LEU A 89 5.82 6.78 -5.65
CA LEU A 89 7.08 6.06 -5.69
C LEU A 89 7.30 5.18 -4.46
N VAL A 90 6.79 5.55 -3.29
CA VAL A 90 6.95 4.72 -2.08
C VAL A 90 6.19 3.40 -2.24
N GLY A 91 4.88 3.44 -2.50
CA GLY A 91 4.07 2.24 -2.68
C GLY A 91 4.52 1.41 -3.88
N ALA A 92 4.85 2.06 -5.00
CA ALA A 92 5.28 1.37 -6.21
C ALA A 92 6.64 0.67 -6.05
N THR A 93 7.63 1.31 -5.43
CA THR A 93 8.94 0.68 -5.22
C THR A 93 8.86 -0.46 -4.20
N VAL A 94 8.10 -0.29 -3.11
CA VAL A 94 7.87 -1.36 -2.14
C VAL A 94 7.12 -2.53 -2.80
N GLY A 95 5.99 -2.27 -3.44
CA GLY A 95 5.18 -3.31 -4.07
C GLY A 95 5.92 -4.06 -5.18
N ARG A 96 6.63 -3.34 -6.05
CA ARG A 96 7.37 -3.97 -7.16
C ARG A 96 8.55 -4.82 -6.69
N SER A 97 9.32 -4.32 -5.72
CA SER A 97 10.45 -5.08 -5.16
C SER A 97 10.00 -6.26 -4.31
N LEU A 98 8.88 -6.14 -3.59
CA LEU A 98 8.29 -7.22 -2.82
C LEU A 98 7.81 -8.36 -3.72
N ALA A 99 7.08 -8.04 -4.79
CA ALA A 99 6.66 -9.03 -5.78
C ALA A 99 7.85 -9.76 -6.41
N MET A 100 8.92 -9.01 -6.74
CA MET A 100 10.16 -9.59 -7.25
C MET A 100 10.80 -10.54 -6.24
N ALA A 101 10.87 -10.15 -4.95
CA ALA A 101 11.44 -10.98 -3.89
C ALA A 101 10.63 -12.25 -3.62
N TRP A 102 9.31 -12.19 -3.78
CA TRP A 102 8.41 -13.33 -3.59
C TRP A 102 8.21 -14.18 -4.87
N GLY A 103 8.78 -13.77 -6.00
CA GLY A 103 8.59 -14.47 -7.28
C GLY A 103 7.15 -14.38 -7.82
N LEU A 104 6.43 -13.31 -7.47
CA LEU A 104 5.02 -13.11 -7.81
C LEU A 104 4.83 -12.07 -8.92
N PRO A 105 3.71 -12.11 -9.66
CA PRO A 105 3.33 -11.01 -10.53
C PRO A 105 3.10 -9.72 -9.73
N ALA A 106 3.46 -8.60 -10.36
CA ALA A 106 3.19 -7.27 -9.83
C ALA A 106 2.29 -6.49 -10.79
N VAL A 107 1.20 -5.92 -10.28
CA VAL A 107 0.20 -5.22 -11.08
C VAL A 107 0.20 -3.74 -10.72
N ALA A 108 0.51 -2.89 -11.69
CA ALA A 108 0.33 -1.45 -11.59
C ALA A 108 -1.17 -1.13 -11.74
N VAL A 109 -1.75 -0.48 -10.74
CA VAL A 109 -3.18 -0.15 -10.70
C VAL A 109 -3.38 1.34 -10.92
N HIS A 110 -4.38 1.67 -11.74
CA HIS A 110 -4.87 3.03 -11.89
C HIS A 110 -5.75 3.38 -10.68
N HIS A 111 -5.54 4.53 -10.05
CA HIS A 111 -6.21 4.90 -8.80
C HIS A 111 -7.73 5.12 -8.97
N MET A 112 -8.15 5.56 -10.16
CA MET A 112 -9.57 5.76 -10.51
C MET A 112 -10.17 4.53 -11.19
#